data_AF-A0A6B3IB63-F1
#
_entry.id   AF-A0A6B3IB63-F1
#
_cell.length_a   1.000
_cell.length_b   1.000
_cell.length_c   1.000
_cell.angle_alpha   90.00
_cell.angle_beta   90.00
_cell.angle_gamma   90.00
#
_symmetry.space_group_name_H-M   'P 1'
#
loop_
_entity.id
_entity.type
_entity.pdbx_description
1 polymer ?
#
loop_
_entity_poly.entity_id
_entity_poly.type
_entity_poly.pdbx_seq_one_letter_code
_entity_poly.pdbx_strand_id
1 'polypeptide(L)'
;RAEVGYKGVKVGVGYLSWTDTDMVRGADQDDVMRELRQRLPWPMNRTYPLGPAVERIVDGIARRSPHVYAQWWLRGMQSVRGCLPSVIAIGGQREMRRFEPRLHTVSKGLVGAGGAADQDARAERADHA
;
A
#
# COMPACT_ATOMS: atom_id res chain seq x y z
N ARG A 1 2.04 -21.61 8.19
CA ARG A 1 2.43 -21.19 9.57
C ARG A 1 2.72 -22.39 10.50
N ALA A 2 1.93 -23.48 10.46
CA ALA A 2 2.15 -24.64 11.35
C ALA A 2 3.51 -25.34 11.14
N GLU A 3 4.00 -25.39 9.91
CA GLU A 3 5.22 -26.11 9.50
C GLU A 3 6.50 -25.75 10.25
N VAL A 4 6.65 -24.51 10.75
CA VAL A 4 7.84 -24.06 11.52
C VAL A 4 7.48 -23.54 12.90
N GLY A 5 6.19 -23.57 13.27
CA GLY A 5 5.71 -23.05 14.55
C GLY A 5 6.31 -23.80 15.75
N TYR A 6 6.57 -25.10 15.61
CA TYR A 6 7.21 -25.93 16.64
C TYR A 6 8.68 -25.55 16.88
N LYS A 7 9.32 -24.86 15.93
CA LYS A 7 10.69 -24.33 16.07
C LYS A 7 10.73 -22.96 16.76
N GLY A 8 9.61 -22.49 17.31
CA GLY A 8 9.49 -21.17 17.95
C GLY A 8 9.45 -20.00 16.97
N VAL A 9 9.40 -20.25 15.66
CA VAL A 9 9.29 -19.22 14.63
C VAL A 9 7.88 -18.63 14.64
N LYS A 10 7.81 -17.30 14.76
CA LYS A 10 6.56 -16.53 14.66
C LYS A 10 6.56 -15.75 13.36
N VAL A 11 5.38 -15.61 12.77
CA VAL A 11 5.17 -14.80 11.56
C VAL A 11 4.07 -13.80 11.91
N GLY A 12 4.19 -12.55 11.46
CA GLY A 12 3.20 -11.49 11.62
C GLY A 12 2.80 -10.90 10.27
N VAL A 13 1.67 -10.21 10.20
CA VAL A 13 1.24 -9.43 9.03
C VAL A 13 1.09 -7.97 9.44
N GLY A 14 1.77 -7.07 8.70
CA GLY A 14 1.61 -5.63 8.85
C GLY A 14 0.62 -5.09 7.84
N TYR A 15 -0.42 -4.40 8.32
CA TYR A 15 -1.40 -3.70 7.49
C TYR A 15 -1.12 -2.20 7.53
N LEU A 16 -0.92 -1.62 6.35
CA LEU A 16 -0.66 -0.21 6.15
C LEU A 16 -1.59 0.33 5.07
N SER A 17 -2.05 1.57 5.27
CA SER A 17 -2.61 2.41 4.22
C SER A 17 -1.56 3.42 3.74
N TRP A 18 -1.96 4.44 2.99
CA TRP A 18 -1.09 5.51 2.49
C TRP A 18 -0.24 6.07 3.63
N THR A 19 1.03 5.73 3.60
CA THR A 19 2.02 6.12 4.60
C THR A 19 3.08 6.93 3.87
N ASP A 20 3.48 8.05 4.45
CA ASP A 20 4.34 9.05 3.81
C ASP A 20 5.80 8.57 3.62
N THR A 21 5.96 7.65 2.66
CA THR A 21 7.25 7.11 2.19
C THR A 21 7.64 7.78 0.88
N ASP A 22 8.91 7.67 0.47
CA ASP A 22 9.37 8.18 -0.82
C ASP A 22 8.62 7.54 -2.00
N MET A 23 8.19 6.29 -1.86
CA MET A 23 7.36 5.61 -2.85
C MET A 23 5.98 6.28 -2.99
N VAL A 24 5.32 6.58 -1.87
CA VAL A 24 3.99 7.25 -1.89
C VAL A 24 4.11 8.71 -2.34
N ARG A 25 5.16 9.43 -1.91
CA ARG A 25 5.46 10.78 -2.42
C ARG A 25 5.74 10.78 -3.91
N GLY A 26 6.48 9.79 -4.41
CA GLY A 26 6.73 9.61 -5.84
C GLY A 26 5.45 9.31 -6.62
N ALA A 27 4.57 8.47 -6.08
CA ALA A 27 3.26 8.21 -6.69
C ALA A 27 2.37 9.47 -6.71
N ASP A 28 2.45 10.31 -5.68
CA ASP A 28 1.68 11.56 -5.62
C ASP A 28 2.18 12.66 -6.58
N GLN A 29 3.38 12.52 -7.16
CA GLN A 29 3.86 13.40 -8.23
C GLN A 29 3.10 13.16 -9.54
N ASP A 30 2.56 11.95 -9.75
CA ASP A 30 1.66 11.66 -10.86
C ASP A 30 0.25 12.21 -10.51
N ASP A 31 -0.19 13.19 -11.30
CA ASP A 31 -1.46 13.88 -11.10
C ASP A 31 -2.67 12.94 -11.10
N VAL A 32 -2.64 11.89 -11.92
CA VAL A 32 -3.72 10.91 -12.04
C VAL A 32 -3.77 10.04 -10.78
N MET A 33 -2.62 9.57 -10.30
CA MET A 33 -2.52 8.79 -9.06
C MET A 33 -2.98 9.60 -7.84
N ARG A 34 -2.55 10.86 -7.75
CA ARG A 34 -2.98 11.78 -6.71
C ARG A 34 -4.49 12.02 -6.73
N GLU A 35 -5.08 12.24 -7.92
CA GLU A 35 -6.53 12.44 -8.06
C GLU A 35 -7.31 11.17 -7.65
N LEU A 36 -6.87 10.00 -8.09
CA LEU A 36 -7.49 8.72 -7.72
C LEU A 36 -7.50 8.50 -6.20
N ARG A 37 -6.38 8.79 -5.54
CA ARG A 37 -6.28 8.69 -4.08
C ARG A 37 -7.23 9.66 -3.38
N GLN A 38 -7.30 10.92 -3.82
CA GLN A 38 -8.14 11.95 -3.20
C GLN A 38 -9.64 11.63 -3.26
N ARG A 39 -10.09 10.93 -4.31
CA ARG A 39 -11.49 10.52 -4.50
C ARG A 39 -11.92 9.35 -3.62
N LEU A 40 -10.99 8.64 -2.99
CA LEU A 40 -11.36 7.59 -2.05
C LEU A 40 -12.16 8.17 -0.88
N PRO A 41 -13.14 7.43 -0.33
CA PRO A 41 -13.88 7.90 0.82
C PRO A 41 -12.94 8.08 2.00
N TRP A 42 -13.20 9.10 2.83
CA TRP A 42 -12.51 9.22 4.10
C TRP A 42 -12.77 7.97 4.97
N PRO A 43 -11.79 7.38 5.66
CA PRO A 43 -10.39 7.83 5.83
C PRO A 43 -9.38 7.26 4.82
N MET A 44 -9.83 6.54 3.78
CA MET A 44 -8.97 5.84 2.82
C MET A 44 -8.18 6.77 1.88
N ASN A 45 -8.53 8.06 1.78
CA ASN A 45 -7.81 9.05 0.98
C ASN A 45 -6.64 9.72 1.72
N ARG A 46 -6.51 9.50 3.04
CA ARG A 46 -5.54 10.21 3.88
C ARG A 46 -4.17 9.55 3.85
N THR A 47 -3.13 10.37 3.65
CA THR A 47 -1.73 9.97 3.86
C THR A 47 -1.34 10.22 5.32
N TYR A 48 -0.78 9.19 5.96
CA TYR A 48 -0.40 9.21 7.37
C TYR A 48 1.13 9.39 7.53
N PRO A 49 1.57 10.07 8.59
CA PRO A 49 3.00 10.26 8.85
C PRO A 49 3.71 8.93 9.08
N LEU A 50 4.97 8.86 8.67
CA LEU A 50 5.79 7.65 8.73
C LEU A 50 6.10 7.20 10.16
N GLY A 51 6.51 8.12 11.04
CA GLY A 51 6.98 7.81 12.40
C GLY A 51 6.05 6.90 13.20
N PRO A 52 4.77 7.27 13.38
CA PRO A 52 3.82 6.45 14.14
C PRO A 52 3.54 5.08 13.50
N ALA A 53 3.69 4.94 12.17
CA ALA A 53 3.55 3.64 11.51
C ALA A 53 4.75 2.74 11.82
N VAL A 54 5.97 3.31 11.78
CA VAL A 54 7.22 2.61 12.11
C VAL A 54 7.22 2.17 13.57
N GLU A 55 6.86 3.05 14.51
CA GLU A 55 6.78 2.73 15.94
C GLU A 55 5.86 1.53 16.19
N ARG A 56 4.66 1.51 15.59
CA ARG A 56 3.73 0.38 15.74
C ARG A 56 4.27 -0.92 15.15
N ILE A 57 5.03 -0.85 14.06
CA ILE A 57 5.68 -2.02 13.46
C ILE A 57 6.78 -2.53 14.39
N VAL A 58 7.64 -1.65 14.90
CA VAL A 58 8.70 -2.01 15.85
C VAL A 58 8.12 -2.63 17.11
N ASP A 59 7.10 -2.01 17.71
CA ASP A 59 6.39 -2.55 18.88
C ASP A 59 5.76 -3.91 18.59
N GLY A 60 5.15 -4.05 17.42
CA GLY A 60 4.52 -5.29 16.98
C GLY A 60 5.54 -6.42 16.82
N ILE A 61 6.70 -6.13 16.23
CA ILE A 61 7.83 -7.06 16.09
C ILE A 61 8.35 -7.46 17.46
N ALA A 62 8.61 -6.49 18.35
CA ALA A 62 9.10 -6.73 19.71
C ALA A 62 8.16 -7.64 20.51
N ARG A 63 6.85 -7.43 20.38
CA ARG A 63 5.80 -8.23 21.02
C ARG A 63 5.48 -9.54 20.29
N ARG A 64 6.15 -9.83 19.16
CA ARG A 64 5.86 -10.97 18.27
C ARG A 64 4.39 -11.05 17.87
N SER A 65 3.79 -9.89 17.59
CA SER A 65 2.37 -9.75 17.29
C SER A 65 2.00 -10.42 15.96
N PRO A 66 0.91 -11.20 15.89
CA PRO A 66 0.49 -11.84 14.64
C PRO A 66 -0.05 -10.85 13.61
N HIS A 67 -0.55 -9.69 14.06
CA HIS A 67 -1.08 -8.61 13.24
C HIS A 67 -0.65 -7.26 13.79
N VAL A 68 -0.19 -6.37 12.90
CA VAL A 68 0.11 -4.98 13.22
C VAL A 68 -0.70 -4.10 12.29
N TYR A 69 -1.38 -3.09 12.85
CA TYR A 69 -2.12 -2.10 12.07
C TYR A 69 -1.44 -0.75 12.24
N ALA A 70 -0.81 -0.23 11.19
CA ALA A 70 -0.13 1.06 11.25
C ALA A 70 -1.12 2.22 11.48
N GLN A 71 -2.33 2.12 10.92
CA GLN A 71 -3.42 3.07 11.11
C GLN A 71 -4.57 2.41 11.87
N TRP A 72 -5.11 3.11 12.87
CA TRP A 72 -6.11 2.55 13.81
C TRP A 72 -7.39 2.04 13.14
N TRP A 73 -7.85 2.72 12.08
CA TRP A 73 -9.10 2.40 11.38
C TRP A 73 -9.01 1.10 10.56
N LEU A 74 -7.81 0.67 10.18
CA LEU A 74 -7.61 -0.59 9.44
C LEU A 74 -8.09 -1.80 10.24
N ARG A 75 -8.03 -1.72 11.58
CA ARG A 75 -8.53 -2.78 12.43
C ARG A 75 -10.06 -2.94 12.31
N GLY A 76 -10.79 -1.83 12.16
CA GLY A 76 -12.23 -1.84 11.93
C GLY A 76 -12.61 -2.34 10.53
N MET A 77 -11.71 -2.19 9.55
CA MET A 77 -11.94 -2.64 8.18
C MET A 77 -12.05 -4.17 8.05
N GLN A 78 -11.49 -4.94 8.97
CA GLN A 78 -11.68 -6.39 9.01
C GLN A 78 -13.15 -6.79 9.12
N SER A 79 -13.94 -6.05 9.89
CA SER A 79 -15.38 -6.31 10.05
C SER A 79 -16.15 -6.03 8.77
N VAL A 80 -15.66 -5.10 7.94
CA VAL A 80 -16.28 -4.71 6.66
C VAL A 80 -15.95 -5.71 5.55
N ARG A 81 -14.93 -6.57 5.70
CA ARG A 81 -14.45 -7.45 4.61
C ARG A 81 -15.55 -8.33 4.01
N GLY A 82 -16.54 -8.73 4.80
CA GLY A 82 -17.64 -9.58 4.34
C GLY A 82 -18.60 -8.87 3.38
N CYS A 83 -18.84 -7.56 3.59
CA CYS A 83 -19.73 -6.75 2.76
C CYS A 83 -19.00 -6.03 1.63
N LEU A 84 -17.67 -5.91 1.73
CA LEU A 84 -16.84 -5.18 0.79
C LEU A 84 -17.01 -5.62 -0.68
N PRO A 85 -17.07 -6.93 -1.02
CA PRO A 85 -17.29 -7.36 -2.40
C PRO A 85 -18.60 -6.84 -2.99
N SER A 86 -19.68 -6.83 -2.20
CA SER A 86 -20.99 -6.32 -2.62
C SER A 86 -20.96 -4.81 -2.86
N VAL A 87 -20.28 -4.05 -1.99
CA VAL A 87 -20.12 -2.59 -2.16
C VAL A 87 -19.32 -2.26 -3.43
N ILE A 88 -18.23 -2.99 -3.67
CA ILE A 88 -17.41 -2.83 -4.87
C ILE A 88 -18.20 -3.22 -6.12
N ALA A 89 -19.01 -4.29 -6.09
CA ALA A 89 -19.82 -4.69 -7.22
C ALA A 89 -20.84 -3.61 -7.63
N ILE A 90 -21.43 -2.91 -6.66
CA ILE A 90 -22.44 -1.87 -6.92
C ILE A 90 -21.81 -0.56 -7.40
N GLY A 91 -20.70 -0.11 -6.79
CA GLY A 91 -20.10 1.19 -7.07
C GLY A 91 -18.86 1.18 -7.96
N GLY A 92 -18.07 0.12 -7.91
CA GLY A 92 -16.73 0.04 -8.51
C GLY A 92 -16.74 0.00 -10.03
N GLN A 93 -17.72 -0.67 -10.64
CA GLN A 93 -17.81 -0.77 -12.10
C GLN A 93 -18.12 0.58 -12.76
N ARG A 94 -18.91 1.44 -12.08
CA ARG A 94 -19.27 2.77 -12.58
C ARG A 94 -18.09 3.74 -12.52
N GLU A 95 -17.32 3.73 -11.44
CA GLU A 95 -16.10 4.52 -11.35
C GLU A 95 -15.02 4.00 -12.31
N MET A 96 -14.82 2.70 -12.46
CA MET A 96 -13.83 2.16 -13.40
C MET A 96 -14.10 2.53 -14.87
N ARG A 97 -15.37 2.49 -15.31
CA ARG A 97 -15.75 2.98 -16.65
C ARG A 97 -15.45 4.47 -16.85
N ARG A 98 -15.51 5.27 -15.78
CA ARG A 98 -15.18 6.70 -15.83
C ARG A 98 -13.66 6.93 -15.94
N PHE A 99 -12.85 6.01 -15.42
CA PHE A 99 -11.40 6.14 -15.36
C PHE A 99 -10.64 5.43 -16.48
N GLU A 100 -11.23 4.46 -17.16
CA GLU A 100 -10.62 3.75 -18.30
C GLU A 100 -9.85 4.69 -19.26
N PRO A 101 -10.40 5.84 -19.72
CA PRO A 101 -9.69 6.72 -20.64
C PRO A 101 -8.43 7.38 -20.06
N ARG A 102 -8.39 7.56 -18.73
CA ARG A 102 -7.31 8.21 -17.99
C ARG A 102 -6.29 7.22 -17.41
N LEU A 103 -6.62 5.94 -17.31
CA LEU A 103 -5.66 4.93 -16.87
C LEU A 103 -4.50 4.75 -17.86
N HIS A 104 -4.70 5.08 -19.14
CA HIS A 104 -3.65 5.03 -20.15
C HIS A 104 -2.57 6.11 -19.97
N THR A 105 -2.86 7.20 -19.26
CA THR A 105 -1.91 8.29 -19.00
C THR A 105 -1.12 8.10 -17.71
N VAL A 106 -1.49 7.13 -16.89
CA VAL A 106 -0.73 6.75 -15.69
C VAL A 106 0.61 6.18 -16.11
N SER A 107 1.69 6.72 -15.54
CA SER A 107 3.01 6.14 -15.74
C SER A 107 3.05 4.70 -15.19
N LYS A 108 3.42 3.74 -16.03
CA LYS A 108 3.66 2.34 -15.62
C LYS A 108 5.06 2.13 -15.01
N GLY A 109 5.83 3.20 -14.86
CA GLY A 109 7.19 3.16 -14.34
C GLY A 109 7.24 2.91 -12.83
N LEU A 110 8.45 2.65 -12.33
CA LEU A 110 8.70 2.59 -10.89
C LEU A 110 8.62 3.99 -10.29
N VAL A 111 8.10 4.11 -9.06
CA VAL A 111 7.84 5.40 -8.42
C VAL A 111 8.83 5.71 -7.31
N GLY A 112 9.11 7.01 -7.14
CA GLY A 112 9.98 7.52 -6.08
C GLY A 112 11.45 7.17 -6.27
N ALA A 113 12.28 7.63 -5.33
CA ALA A 113 13.74 7.47 -5.40
C ALA A 113 14.19 5.99 -5.49
N GLY A 114 13.51 5.09 -4.77
CA GLY A 114 13.80 3.65 -4.85
C GLY A 114 13.48 3.04 -6.22
N GLY A 115 12.45 3.55 -6.90
CA GLY A 115 12.12 3.13 -8.25
C GLY A 115 13.16 3.56 -9.28
N ALA A 116 13.66 4.80 -9.17
CA ALA A 116 14.75 5.29 -10.01
C ALA A 116 16.03 4.46 -9.80
N ALA A 117 16.40 4.21 -8.54
CA ALA A 117 17.58 3.41 -8.21
C ALA A 117 17.55 1.98 -8.78
N ASP A 118 16.37 1.34 -8.84
CA ASP A 118 16.22 0.01 -9.44
C ASP A 118 16.38 0.05 -10.98
N GLN A 119 15.89 1.10 -11.63
CA GLN A 119 16.05 1.29 -13.08
C GLN A 119 17.51 1.49 -13.47
N ASP A 120 18.22 2.33 -12.71
CA ASP A 120 19.65 2.58 -12.93
C ASP A 120 20.46 1.29 -12.75
N ALA A 121 20.21 0.55 -11.66
CA ALA A 121 20.88 -0.72 -11.39
C ALA A 121 20.59 -1.79 -12.46
N ARG A 122 19.40 -1.77 -13.08
CA ARG A 122 19.05 -2.68 -14.17
C ARG A 122 19.73 -2.29 -15.49
N ALA A 123 19.87 -0.99 -15.77
CA ALA A 123 20.60 -0.50 -16.94
C ALA A 123 22.08 -0.87 -16.85
N GLU A 124 22.72 -0.65 -15.71
CA GLU A 124 24.12 -1.03 -15.46
C GLU A 124 24.36 -2.53 -15.67
N ARG A 125 23.44 -3.39 -15.22
CA ARG A 125 23.55 -4.85 -15.44
C ARG A 125 23.39 -5.26 -16.89
N ALA A 126 22.61 -4.51 -17.68
CA ALA A 126 22.42 -4.80 -19.10
C ALA A 126 23.65 -4.41 -19.93
N ASP A 127 24.36 -3.34 -19.54
CA ASP A 127 25.58 -2.88 -20.21
C ASP A 127 26.81 -3.75 -19.90
N HIS A 128 26.76 -4.54 -18.82
CA HIS A 128 27.82 -5.47 -18.41
C HIS A 128 27.63 -6.93 -18.87
N ALA A 129 26.56 -7.22 -19.63
CA ALA A 129 26.24 -8.54 -20.17
C ALA A 129 26.54 -8.61 -21.67
#